data_AF-L7E7Z3-F1
#
_entry.id   AF-L7E7Z3-F1
#
_cell.length_a   1.000
_cell.length_b   1.000
_cell.length_c   1.000
_cell.angle_alpha   90.00
_cell.angle_beta   90.00
_cell.angle_gamma   90.00
#
_symmetry.space_group_name_H-M   'P 1'
#
loop_
_entity.id
_entity.type
_entity.pdbx_description
1 polymer ?
#
loop_
_entity_poly.entity_id
_entity_poly.type
_entity_poly.pdbx_seq_one_letter_code
_entity_poly.pdbx_strand_id
1 'polypeptide(L)' 'MTSISHFSSKQEVKELIPLTDRSLFWSKSLGKNQLVTKEKFE' A
#
# COMPACT_ATOMS: atom_id res chain seq x y z
N MET A 1 -17.48 -2.28 14.82
CA MET A 1 -16.04 -2.01 15.08
C MET A 1 -15.26 -2.78 14.04
N THR A 2 -14.67 -2.08 13.06
CA THR A 2 -13.80 -2.67 12.04
C THR A 2 -12.53 -3.17 12.74
N SER A 3 -12.28 -4.48 12.70
CA SER A 3 -11.06 -5.05 13.26
C SER A 3 -9.86 -4.45 12.53
N ILE A 4 -8.91 -3.93 13.29
CA ILE A 4 -7.59 -3.57 12.76
C ILE A 4 -7.02 -4.87 12.19
N SER A 5 -6.73 -4.89 10.89
CA SER A 5 -6.21 -6.04 10.17
C SER A 5 -5.03 -6.65 10.94
N HIS A 6 -5.16 -7.91 11.35
CA HIS A 6 -4.07 -8.62 12.00
C HIS A 6 -3.10 -9.10 10.93
N PHE A 7 -1.84 -8.65 11.00
CA PHE A 7 -0.78 -9.20 10.15
C PHE A 7 -0.33 -10.54 10.75
N SER A 8 -0.28 -11.57 9.91
CA SER A 8 -0.02 -12.96 10.30
C SER A 8 1.46 -13.20 10.63
N SER A 9 2.38 -12.35 10.15
CA SER A 9 3.81 -12.46 10.47
C SER A 9 4.60 -11.15 10.34
N LYS A 10 5.79 -11.10 10.96
CA LYS A 10 6.76 -10.01 10.75
C LYS A 10 7.26 -9.94 9.31
N GLN A 11 7.29 -11.06 8.60
CA GLN A 11 7.73 -11.12 7.21
C GLN A 11 6.72 -10.45 6.28
N GLU A 12 5.42 -10.71 6.49
CA GLU A 12 4.32 -10.05 5.77
C GLU A 12 4.39 -8.52 5.91
N VAL A 13 4.62 -8.02 7.12
CA VAL A 13 4.78 -6.57 7.36
C VAL A 13 5.97 -6.00 6.58
N LYS A 14 7.11 -6.71 6.57
CA LYS A 14 8.31 -6.28 5.82
C LYS A 14 8.06 -6.20 4.31
N GLU A 15 7.20 -7.07 3.78
CA GLU A 15 6.86 -7.09 2.35
C GLU A 15 5.84 -5.99 1.99
N LEU A 16 4.90 -5.68 2.89
CA LEU A 16 3.85 -4.69 2.65
C LEU A 16 4.32 -3.24 2.74
N ILE A 17 5.28 -2.92 3.61
CA ILE A 17 5.83 -1.56 3.76
C ILE A 17 6.31 -0.98 2.41
N PRO A 18 7.25 -1.62 1.68
CA PRO A 18 7.76 -1.06 0.43
C PRO A 18 6.69 -0.97 -0.68
N LEU A 19 5.71 -1.87 -0.69
CA LEU A 19 4.57 -1.80 -1.61
C LEU A 19 3.69 -0.57 -1.33
N THR A 20 3.45 -0.29 -0.04
CA THR A 20 2.69 0.87 0.42
C THR A 20 3.42 2.18 0.10
N ASP A 21 4.73 2.24 0.37
CA ASP A 21 5.55 3.41 0.05
C ASP A 21 5.54 3.73 -1.45
N ARG A 22 5.66 2.70 -2.30
CA ARG A 22 5.55 2.85 -3.75
C ARG A 22 4.17 3.36 -4.15
N SER A 23 3.10 2.74 -3.66
CA SER A 23 1.72 3.20 -3.93
C SER A 23 1.52 4.68 -3.57
N LEU A 24 2.02 5.10 -2.40
CA LEU A 24 1.94 6.47 -1.94
C LEU A 24 2.75 7.43 -2.82
N PHE A 25 3.96 7.05 -3.22
CA PHE A 25 4.78 7.82 -4.16
C PHE A 25 4.01 8.11 -5.46
N TRP A 26 3.44 7.07 -6.07
CA TRP A 26 2.67 7.21 -7.31
C TRP A 26 1.40 8.05 -7.13
N SER A 27 0.67 7.85 -6.03
CA SER A 27 -0.51 8.66 -5.71
C SER A 27 -0.16 10.15 -5.65
N LYS A 28 0.99 10.50 -5.04
CA LYS A 28 1.48 11.88 -4.99
C LYS A 28 1.85 12.43 -6.38
N SER A 29 2.54 11.64 -7.19
CA SER A 29 2.96 12.05 -8.55
C SER A 29 1.80 12.27 -9.51
N LEU A 30 0.68 11.59 -9.29
CA LEU A 30 -0.50 11.64 -10.15
C LEU A 30 -1.57 12.65 -9.69
N GLY A 31 -1.23 13.58 -8.79
CA GLY A 31 -2.13 14.66 -8.35
C GLY A 31 -2.85 14.44 -7.03
N LYS A 32 -2.49 13.40 -6.26
CA LYS A 32 -3.05 13.07 -4.93
C LYS A 32 -4.53 12.63 -4.96
N ASN A 33 -5.08 12.32 -3.78
CA ASN A 33 -6.49 11.96 -3.55
C ASN A 33 -7.00 10.75 -4.37
N GLN A 34 -6.11 9.81 -4.68
CA GLN A 34 -6.47 8.59 -5.37
C GLN A 34 -5.78 7.35 -4.80
N LEU A 35 -6.50 6.24 -4.86
CA LEU A 35 -5.96 4.92 -4.54
C LEU A 35 -5.19 4.40 -5.75
N VAL A 36 -3.97 3.98 -5.48
CA VAL A 36 -3.05 3.46 -6.47
C VAL A 36 -2.71 2.02 -6.11
N THR A 37 -3.28 1.07 -6.86
CA THR A 37 -3.05 -0.36 -6.68
C THR A 37 -1.96 -0.85 -7.63
N LYS A 38 -1.36 -2.00 -7.30
CA LYS A 38 -0.28 -2.61 -8.09
C LYS A 38 -0.71 -2.90 -9.54
N GLU A 39 -1.99 -3.21 -9.76
CA GLU A 39 -2.62 -3.48 -11.07
C GLU A 39 -2.61 -2.28 -12.03
N LYS A 40 -2.48 -1.04 -11.53
CA LYS A 40 -2.54 0.15 -12.39
C LYS A 40 -1.25 0.43 -13.19
N PHE A 41 -0.18 -0.37 -13.01
CA PHE A 41 1.11 -0.15 -13.67
C PHE A 41 1.68 -1.39 -14.37
N GLU A 42 0.87 -2.42 -14.60
CA GLU A 42 1.18 -3.47 -15.59
C GLU A 42 0.69 -3.06 -16.99
#